data_AF-A0A453JW95-F1
#
_entry.id   AF-A0A453JW95-F1
#
_cell.length_a   1.000
_cell.length_b   1.000
_cell.length_c   1.000
_cell.angle_alpha   90.00
_cell.angle_beta   90.00
_cell.angle_gamma   90.00
#
_symmetry.space_group_name_H-M   'P 1'
#
loop_
_entity.id
_entity.type
_entity.pdbx_description
1 polymer ?
#
loop_
_entity_poly.entity_id
_entity_poly.type
_entity_poly.pdbx_seq_one_letter_code
_entity_poly.pdbx_strand_id
1 'polypeptide(L)'
;MRQHKDCNFSYAGLKTPVRLAIESRNLCTDDIPISSATEEDRQLRANIAASFQRIAVLHLEDRCQRAVEWALKMRPSIKNFVVSGGVASNQYVRTRLNHIAEKNGLQLVSPPPSLCTDNGVMIAWTGIEHFVPGRFEDPPPADEPDDMQYDLRPRWPLGEEYSEGRSVSRSLKTARIHPSLTSMTQSSLHN
;
A
#
# COMPACT_ATOMS: atom_id res chain seq x y z
N MET A 1 -7.46 22.69 2.41
CA MET A 1 -7.47 21.51 1.50
C MET A 1 -8.64 21.47 0.50
N ARG A 2 -9.54 22.47 0.44
CA ARG A 2 -10.65 22.54 -0.54
C ARG A 2 -10.32 23.29 -1.85
N GLN A 3 -9.14 23.89 -1.97
CA GLN A 3 -8.79 24.72 -3.13
C GLN A 3 -8.26 23.93 -4.33
N HIS A 4 -7.75 22.71 -4.15
CA HIS A 4 -7.27 21.86 -5.25
C HIS A 4 -8.20 20.65 -5.43
N LYS A 5 -8.71 20.50 -6.65
CA LYS A 5 -9.56 19.37 -7.06
C LYS A 5 -8.71 18.14 -7.46
N ASP A 6 -7.65 17.82 -6.71
CA ASP A 6 -6.78 16.66 -6.96
C ASP A 6 -7.15 15.45 -6.10
N CYS A 7 -6.53 14.30 -6.35
CA CYS A 7 -6.70 13.09 -5.52
C CYS A 7 -5.54 12.91 -4.52
N ASN A 8 -4.79 13.98 -4.21
CA ASN A 8 -3.61 13.90 -3.36
C ASN A 8 -3.98 13.80 -1.88
N PHE A 9 -3.28 12.93 -1.14
CA PHE A 9 -3.46 12.76 0.29
C PHE A 9 -2.51 13.66 1.10
N SER A 10 -2.97 14.16 2.25
CA SER A 10 -2.10 14.81 3.23
C SER A 10 -2.62 14.55 4.64
N TYR A 11 -1.77 13.93 5.46
CA TYR A 11 -2.08 13.57 6.86
C TYR A 11 -1.13 14.25 7.87
N ALA A 12 -0.10 14.97 7.40
CA ALA A 12 0.93 15.57 8.24
C ALA A 12 0.36 16.54 9.30
N GLY A 13 -0.76 17.18 8.99
CA GLY A 13 -1.43 18.12 9.91
C GLY A 13 -2.23 17.47 11.04
N LEU A 14 -2.42 16.15 11.06
CA LEU A 14 -3.29 15.50 12.05
C LEU A 14 -2.60 15.20 13.38
N LYS A 15 -1.27 15.05 13.39
CA LYS A 15 -0.51 14.70 14.60
C LYS A 15 -0.53 15.82 15.64
N THR A 16 -0.36 17.07 15.20
CA THR A 16 -0.29 18.22 16.12
C THR A 16 -1.59 18.45 16.89
N PRO A 17 -2.78 18.47 16.26
CA PRO A 17 -4.05 18.57 17.00
C PRO A 17 -4.28 17.43 18.00
N VAL A 18 -3.89 16.19 17.64
CA VAL A 18 -3.98 15.05 18.57
C VAL A 18 -3.07 15.28 19.79
N ARG A 19 -1.83 15.68 19.58
CA ARG A 19 -0.89 16.01 20.68
C ARG A 19 -1.48 17.11 21.59
N LEU A 20 -1.95 18.21 21.02
CA LEU A 20 -2.57 19.32 21.78
C LEU A 20 -3.84 18.87 22.53
N ALA A 21 -4.63 17.95 21.97
CA ALA A 21 -5.81 17.40 22.62
C ALA A 21 -5.48 16.52 23.83
N ILE A 22 -4.32 15.84 23.80
CA ILE A 22 -3.77 15.05 24.91
C ILE A 22 -3.24 16.01 26.00
N GLU A 23 -2.40 16.98 25.62
CA GLU A 23 -1.81 17.96 26.53
C GLU A 23 -2.87 18.80 27.25
N SER A 24 -3.86 19.33 26.53
CA SER A 24 -4.93 20.16 27.11
C SER A 24 -5.82 19.43 28.12
N ARG A 25 -5.83 18.09 28.12
CA ARG A 25 -6.62 17.26 29.04
C ARG A 25 -5.78 16.67 30.17
N ASN A 26 -4.50 17.05 30.26
CA ASN A 26 -3.53 16.52 31.22
C ASN A 26 -3.50 14.97 31.25
N LEU A 27 -3.72 14.33 30.09
CA LEU A 27 -3.67 12.88 30.00
C LEU A 27 -2.22 12.43 30.20
N CYS A 28 -1.98 11.59 31.20
CA CYS A 28 -0.67 11.02 31.47
C CYS A 28 -0.15 10.27 30.22
N THR A 29 1.04 10.62 29.76
CA THR A 29 1.71 9.98 28.62
C THR A 29 2.69 8.90 29.03
N ASP A 30 2.86 8.67 30.33
CA ASP A 30 3.69 7.58 30.84
C ASP A 30 3.08 6.23 30.44
N ASP A 31 3.90 5.19 30.44
CA ASP A 31 3.51 3.81 30.09
C ASP A 31 2.63 3.18 31.19
N ILE A 32 1.51 3.82 31.52
CA ILE A 32 0.47 3.27 32.37
C ILE A 32 -0.35 2.31 31.50
N PRO A 33 -0.46 1.02 31.87
CA PRO A 33 -1.34 0.09 31.19
C PRO A 33 -2.77 0.64 31.15
N ILE A 34 -3.45 0.57 30.00
CA ILE A 34 -4.85 1.02 29.85
C ILE A 34 -5.79 0.39 30.90
N SER A 35 -5.48 -0.83 31.34
CA SER A 35 -6.21 -1.54 32.39
C SER A 35 -6.18 -0.83 33.75
N SER A 36 -5.14 -0.05 34.01
CA SER A 36 -4.92 0.67 35.28
C SER A 36 -5.39 2.13 35.23
N ALA A 37 -5.84 2.62 34.07
CA ALA A 37 -6.37 3.97 33.92
C ALA A 37 -7.78 4.10 34.55
N THR A 38 -8.18 5.33 34.88
CA THR A 38 -9.56 5.62 35.29
C THR A 38 -10.52 5.44 34.11
N GLU A 39 -11.82 5.33 34.39
CA GLU A 39 -12.82 5.21 33.32
C GLU A 39 -12.89 6.49 32.49
N GLU A 40 -12.79 7.65 33.15
CA GLU A 40 -12.74 8.96 32.50
C GLU A 40 -11.54 9.07 31.55
N ASP A 41 -10.35 8.63 31.98
CA ASP A 41 -9.15 8.64 31.14
C ASP A 41 -9.29 7.71 29.94
N ARG A 42 -9.82 6.50 30.14
CA ARG A 42 -10.10 5.56 29.04
C ARG A 42 -11.04 6.18 28.02
N GLN A 43 -12.13 6.80 28.47
CA GLN A 43 -13.11 7.44 27.60
C GLN A 43 -12.50 8.63 26.84
N LEU A 44 -11.68 9.45 27.47
CA LEU A 44 -10.99 10.56 26.83
C LEU A 44 -10.03 10.07 25.73
N ARG A 45 -9.24 9.02 26.00
CA ARG A 45 -8.34 8.39 25.01
C ARG A 45 -9.14 7.82 23.85
N ALA A 46 -10.23 7.12 24.12
CA ALA A 46 -11.12 6.57 23.10
C ALA A 46 -11.72 7.67 22.22
N ASN A 47 -12.16 8.78 22.82
CA ASN A 47 -12.71 9.92 22.10
C ASN A 47 -11.67 10.59 21.18
N ILE A 48 -10.43 10.73 21.63
CA ILE A 48 -9.33 11.27 20.81
C ILE A 48 -9.02 10.32 19.64
N ALA A 49 -8.91 9.01 19.90
CA ALA A 49 -8.65 8.00 18.87
C ALA A 49 -9.78 7.95 17.82
N ALA A 50 -11.03 7.95 18.26
CA ALA A 50 -12.20 7.98 17.39
C ALA A 50 -12.26 9.27 16.55
N SER A 51 -11.95 10.42 17.15
CA SER A 51 -11.90 11.71 16.45
C SER A 51 -10.81 11.73 15.38
N PHE A 52 -9.61 11.23 15.71
CA PHE A 52 -8.52 11.08 14.74
C PHE A 52 -8.92 10.16 13.59
N GLN A 53 -9.42 8.96 13.89
CA GLN A 53 -9.85 8.00 12.87
C GLN A 53 -10.93 8.60 11.97
N ARG A 54 -11.92 9.28 12.55
CA ARG A 54 -12.98 9.95 11.79
C ARG A 54 -12.41 10.97 10.81
N ILE A 55 -11.52 11.86 11.24
CA ILE A 55 -10.96 12.90 10.36
C ILE A 55 -10.06 12.30 9.28
N ALA A 56 -9.21 11.33 9.62
CA ALA A 56 -8.35 10.66 8.65
C ALA A 56 -9.17 9.93 7.57
N VAL A 57 -10.25 9.26 7.98
CA VAL A 57 -11.14 8.55 7.04
C VAL A 57 -12.01 9.52 6.23
N LEU A 58 -12.49 10.62 6.80
CA LEU A 58 -13.20 11.64 6.03
C LEU A 58 -12.34 12.22 4.89
N HIS A 59 -11.05 12.44 5.15
CA HIS A 59 -10.11 12.86 4.11
C HIS A 59 -9.89 11.76 3.06
N LEU A 60 -9.81 10.50 3.49
CA LEU A 60 -9.73 9.35 2.58
C LEU A 60 -10.98 9.26 1.68
N GLU A 61 -12.17 9.38 2.26
CA GLU A 61 -13.45 9.34 1.55
C GLU A 61 -13.56 10.43 0.48
N ASP A 62 -13.21 11.68 0.79
CA ASP A 62 -13.27 12.80 -0.16
C ASP A 62 -12.39 12.54 -1.40
N ARG A 63 -11.19 11.99 -1.19
CA ARG A 63 -10.26 11.67 -2.28
C ARG A 63 -10.70 10.45 -3.07
N CYS A 64 -11.17 9.40 -2.40
CA CYS A 64 -11.67 8.19 -3.06
C CYS A 64 -12.94 8.47 -3.88
N GLN A 65 -13.89 9.25 -3.36
CA GLN A 65 -15.10 9.63 -4.10
C GLN A 65 -14.73 10.37 -5.40
N ARG A 66 -13.79 11.33 -5.33
CA ARG A 66 -13.31 12.06 -6.52
C ARG A 66 -12.63 11.12 -7.52
N ALA A 67 -11.77 10.23 -7.03
CA ALA A 67 -11.09 9.25 -7.88
C ALA A 67 -12.08 8.31 -8.59
N VAL A 68 -13.10 7.83 -7.88
CA VAL A 68 -14.18 7.00 -8.45
C VAL A 68 -14.94 7.75 -9.53
N GLU A 69 -15.33 9.00 -9.27
CA GLU A 69 -16.01 9.85 -10.27
C GLU A 69 -15.16 10.06 -11.54
N TRP A 70 -13.85 10.24 -11.38
CA TRP A 70 -12.93 10.38 -12.51
C TRP A 70 -12.77 9.06 -13.27
N ALA A 71 -12.59 7.95 -12.55
CA ALA A 71 -12.45 6.62 -13.14
C ALA A 71 -13.69 6.24 -13.95
N LEU A 72 -14.89 6.49 -13.43
CA LEU A 72 -16.15 6.22 -14.12
C LEU A 72 -16.36 7.10 -15.36
N LYS A 73 -15.88 8.35 -15.35
CA LYS A 73 -15.88 9.20 -16.55
C LYS A 73 -14.96 8.68 -17.64
N MET A 74 -13.77 8.21 -17.26
CA MET A 74 -12.79 7.65 -18.19
C MET A 74 -13.20 6.26 -18.71
N ARG A 75 -13.78 5.43 -17.83
CA ARG A 75 -14.19 4.06 -18.13
C ARG A 75 -15.51 3.74 -17.42
N PRO A 76 -16.66 4.03 -18.05
CA PRO A 76 -17.98 3.76 -17.47
C PRO A 76 -18.27 2.28 -17.17
N SER A 77 -17.47 1.36 -17.75
CA SER A 77 -17.63 -0.08 -17.58
C SER A 77 -17.02 -0.64 -16.28
N ILE A 78 -16.37 0.19 -15.45
CA ILE A 78 -15.80 -0.25 -14.17
C ILE A 78 -16.94 -0.70 -13.26
N LYS A 79 -16.77 -1.86 -12.62
CA LYS A 79 -17.77 -2.46 -11.71
C LYS A 79 -17.28 -2.62 -10.27
N ASN A 80 -15.96 -2.62 -10.07
CA ASN A 80 -15.36 -2.96 -8.79
C ASN A 80 -14.52 -1.79 -8.27
N PHE A 81 -14.64 -1.52 -6.98
CA PHE A 81 -13.74 -0.64 -6.22
C PHE A 81 -12.94 -1.51 -5.25
N VAL A 82 -11.63 -1.65 -5.51
CA VAL A 82 -10.77 -2.55 -4.71
C VAL A 82 -10.05 -1.75 -3.62
N VAL A 83 -10.03 -2.27 -2.39
CA VAL A 83 -9.28 -1.71 -1.26
C VAL A 83 -8.44 -2.79 -0.59
N SER A 84 -7.11 -2.63 -0.69
CA SER A 84 -6.08 -3.49 -0.10
C SER A 84 -5.09 -2.67 0.74
N GLY A 85 -4.15 -3.34 1.42
CA GLY A 85 -3.22 -2.72 2.36
C GLY A 85 -3.58 -3.00 3.83
N GLY A 86 -2.63 -2.85 4.75
CA GLY A 86 -2.87 -3.14 6.18
C GLY A 86 -4.02 -2.35 6.79
N VAL A 87 -4.15 -1.06 6.43
CA VAL A 87 -5.24 -0.18 6.91
C VAL A 87 -6.60 -0.61 6.35
N ALA A 88 -6.64 -1.33 5.22
CA ALA A 88 -7.88 -1.84 4.66
C ALA A 88 -8.56 -2.86 5.58
N SER A 89 -7.85 -3.48 6.54
CA SER A 89 -8.45 -4.39 7.53
C SER A 89 -9.30 -3.66 8.58
N ASN A 90 -9.22 -2.33 8.65
CA ASN A 90 -10.02 -1.54 9.57
C ASN A 90 -11.50 -1.51 9.13
N GLN A 91 -12.40 -2.01 9.99
CA GLN A 91 -13.83 -2.11 9.67
C GLN A 91 -14.50 -0.75 9.43
N TYR A 92 -14.10 0.28 10.15
CA TYR A 92 -14.62 1.63 9.94
C TYR A 92 -14.22 2.15 8.55
N VAL A 93 -12.96 1.99 8.15
CA VAL A 93 -12.48 2.32 6.79
C VAL A 93 -13.30 1.56 5.74
N ARG A 94 -13.43 0.23 5.86
CA ARG A 94 -14.19 -0.60 4.91
C ARG A 94 -15.64 -0.12 4.77
N THR A 95 -16.30 0.12 5.90
CA THR A 95 -17.71 0.57 5.93
C THR A 95 -17.86 1.91 5.21
N ARG A 96 -16.98 2.87 5.48
CA ARG A 96 -17.01 4.20 4.86
C ARG A 96 -16.74 4.15 3.36
N LEU A 97 -15.77 3.36 2.91
CA LEU A 97 -15.48 3.17 1.48
C LEU A 97 -16.55 2.35 0.76
N ASN A 98 -17.24 1.44 1.44
CA ASN A 98 -18.36 0.69 0.86
C ASN A 98 -19.52 1.62 0.51
N HIS A 99 -19.84 2.61 1.35
CA HIS A 99 -20.84 3.63 1.01
C HIS A 99 -20.50 4.40 -0.28
N ILE A 100 -19.21 4.65 -0.53
CA ILE A 100 -18.76 5.25 -1.80
C ILE A 100 -19.01 4.27 -2.94
N ALA A 101 -18.66 2.99 -2.79
CA ALA A 101 -18.90 1.99 -3.82
C ALA A 101 -20.38 1.90 -4.18
N GLU A 102 -21.25 1.70 -3.18
CA GLU A 102 -22.70 1.57 -3.33
C GLU A 102 -23.33 2.80 -4.00
N LYS A 103 -22.96 4.00 -3.56
CA LYS A 103 -23.46 5.27 -4.13
C LYS A 103 -23.16 5.39 -5.62
N ASN A 104 -22.05 4.83 -6.08
CA ASN A 104 -21.61 4.91 -7.47
C ASN A 104 -21.89 3.61 -8.26
N GLY A 105 -22.69 2.68 -7.72
CA GLY A 105 -23.06 1.43 -8.39
C GLY A 105 -21.88 0.45 -8.55
N LEU A 106 -20.86 0.56 -7.70
CA LEU A 106 -19.69 -0.31 -7.67
C LEU A 106 -19.79 -1.34 -6.56
N GLN A 107 -19.13 -2.48 -6.75
CA GLN A 107 -18.90 -3.47 -5.69
C GLN A 107 -17.57 -3.18 -4.99
N LEU A 108 -17.60 -3.01 -3.67
CA LEU A 108 -16.36 -2.96 -2.88
C LEU A 108 -15.76 -4.37 -2.79
N VAL A 109 -14.49 -4.50 -3.16
CA VAL A 109 -13.72 -5.75 -3.03
C VAL A 109 -12.55 -5.49 -2.10
N SER A 110 -12.41 -6.29 -1.05
CA SER A 110 -11.23 -6.25 -0.17
C SER A 110 -10.66 -7.66 -0.04
N PRO A 111 -9.37 -7.87 -0.33
CA PRO A 111 -8.74 -9.17 -0.15
C PRO A 111 -8.75 -9.62 1.33
N PRO A 112 -8.54 -10.92 1.58
CA PRO A 112 -8.25 -11.42 2.92
C PRO A 112 -7.08 -10.65 3.57
N PRO A 113 -7.09 -10.41 4.89
CA PRO A 113 -6.03 -9.66 5.57
C PRO A 113 -4.62 -10.20 5.33
N SER A 114 -4.47 -11.53 5.24
CA SER A 114 -3.18 -12.19 4.95
C SER A 114 -2.60 -11.85 3.58
N LEU A 115 -3.43 -11.41 2.63
CA LEU A 115 -3.02 -10.97 1.30
C LEU A 115 -2.92 -9.46 1.16
N CYS A 116 -3.35 -8.69 2.18
CA CYS A 116 -3.33 -7.23 2.15
C CYS A 116 -2.01 -6.61 2.61
N THR A 117 -1.17 -7.35 3.33
CA THR A 117 0.18 -6.93 3.75
C THR A 117 1.22 -7.38 2.74
N ASP A 118 2.37 -6.71 2.68
CA ASP A 118 3.44 -7.06 1.75
C ASP A 118 3.87 -8.54 1.91
N ASN A 119 3.78 -9.30 0.83
CA ASN A 119 4.06 -10.74 0.83
C ASN A 119 4.64 -11.21 -0.52
N GLY A 120 5.24 -12.40 -0.56
CA GLY A 120 5.80 -12.95 -1.81
C GLY A 120 4.75 -13.40 -2.84
N VAL A 121 3.51 -13.69 -2.40
CA VAL A 121 2.44 -14.19 -3.27
C VAL A 121 1.99 -13.11 -4.26
N MET A 122 1.85 -11.85 -3.84
CA MET A 122 1.50 -10.76 -4.76
C MET A 122 2.56 -10.52 -5.84
N ILE A 123 3.84 -10.75 -5.52
CA ILE A 123 4.95 -10.64 -6.46
C ILE A 123 4.90 -11.79 -7.47
N ALA A 124 4.76 -13.03 -6.98
CA ALA A 124 4.65 -14.21 -7.83
C ALA A 124 3.42 -14.12 -8.76
N TRP A 125 2.27 -13.70 -8.24
CA TRP A 125 1.05 -13.51 -9.04
C TRP A 125 1.24 -12.46 -10.14
N THR A 126 1.83 -11.32 -9.81
CA THR A 126 2.16 -10.28 -10.79
C THR A 126 3.11 -10.82 -11.87
N GLY A 127 4.11 -11.62 -11.48
CA GLY A 127 5.00 -12.30 -12.41
C GLY A 127 4.27 -13.23 -13.38
N ILE A 128 3.31 -14.02 -12.90
CA ILE A 128 2.48 -14.90 -13.74
C ILE A 128 1.62 -14.10 -14.72
N GLU A 129 0.94 -13.05 -14.24
CA GLU A 129 0.12 -12.14 -15.06
C GLU A 129 0.94 -11.45 -16.16
N HIS A 130 2.24 -11.26 -15.96
CA HIS A 130 3.17 -10.76 -16.98
C HIS A 130 3.72 -11.88 -17.89
N PHE A 131 4.04 -13.05 -17.33
CA PHE A 131 4.64 -14.16 -18.07
C PHE A 131 3.68 -14.75 -19.11
N VAL A 132 2.41 -14.98 -18.75
CA VAL A 132 1.40 -15.57 -19.64
C VAL A 132 1.21 -14.80 -20.95
N PRO A 133 1.11 -13.45 -20.97
CA PRO A 133 1.07 -12.67 -22.20
C PRO A 133 2.45 -12.42 -22.85
N GLY A 134 3.53 -13.04 -22.36
CA GLY A 134 4.88 -12.88 -22.92
C GLY A 134 5.57 -11.57 -22.53
N ARG A 135 5.16 -10.91 -21.44
CA ARG A 135 5.77 -9.67 -20.93
C ARG A 135 6.89 -9.97 -19.93
N PHE A 136 7.90 -10.68 -20.40
CA PHE A 136 9.10 -10.99 -19.62
C PHE A 136 10.35 -10.72 -20.45
N GLU A 137 11.48 -10.56 -19.77
CA GLU A 137 12.80 -10.55 -20.40
C GLU A 137 13.31 -11.99 -20.46
N ASP A 138 13.95 -12.36 -21.57
CA ASP A 138 14.51 -13.71 -21.71
C ASP A 138 15.45 -14.01 -20.54
N PRO A 139 15.37 -15.23 -19.98
CA PRO A 139 16.30 -15.60 -18.93
C PRO A 139 17.73 -15.49 -19.46
N PRO A 140 18.68 -15.09 -18.61
CA PRO A 140 20.07 -15.06 -19.01
C PRO A 140 20.55 -16.44 -19.49
N PRO A 141 21.58 -16.50 -20.36
CA PRO A 141 22.20 -17.74 -20.79
C PRO A 141 22.63 -18.61 -19.58
N ALA A 142 22.54 -19.93 -19.72
CA ALA A 142 22.86 -20.87 -18.63
C ALA A 142 24.35 -20.84 -18.21
N ASP A 143 25.21 -20.24 -19.03
CA ASP A 143 26.64 -20.06 -18.86
C ASP A 143 27.04 -18.65 -18.39
N GLU A 144 26.08 -17.77 -18.08
CA GLU A 144 26.38 -16.48 -17.45
C GLU A 144 26.99 -16.69 -16.05
N PRO A 145 28.03 -15.94 -15.69
CA PRO A 145 28.59 -15.99 -14.33
C PRO A 145 27.51 -15.59 -13.32
N ASP A 146 27.48 -16.28 -12.17
CA ASP A 146 26.51 -16.10 -11.08
C ASP A 146 26.40 -14.64 -10.54
N ASP A 147 27.31 -13.74 -10.94
CA ASP A 147 27.26 -12.31 -10.68
C ASP A 147 26.23 -11.60 -11.60
N MET A 148 24.94 -11.92 -11.43
CA MET A 148 23.88 -11.20 -12.12
C MET A 148 23.73 -9.78 -11.59
N GLN A 149 23.68 -8.81 -12.51
CA GLN A 149 23.40 -7.41 -12.19
C GLN A 149 21.93 -7.09 -12.43
N TYR A 150 21.20 -6.82 -11.36
CA TYR A 150 19.84 -6.30 -11.45
C TYR A 150 19.83 -4.78 -11.36
N ASP A 151 19.04 -4.14 -12.23
CA ASP A 151 18.69 -2.73 -12.09
C ASP A 151 17.65 -2.56 -10.98
N LEU A 152 18.09 -2.10 -9.81
CA LEU A 152 17.19 -1.75 -8.72
C LEU A 152 16.74 -0.30 -8.87
N ARG A 153 15.43 -0.10 -8.95
CA ARG A 153 14.81 1.24 -9.00
C ARG A 153 14.10 1.55 -7.68
N PRO A 154 14.72 2.33 -6.77
CA PRO A 154 14.08 2.72 -5.51
C PRO A 154 12.83 3.58 -5.71
N ARG A 155 12.72 4.25 -6.86
CA ARG A 155 11.55 5.04 -7.26
C ARG A 155 11.10 4.55 -8.63
N TRP A 156 10.21 3.56 -8.62
CA TRP A 156 9.63 3.00 -9.83
C TRP A 156 8.23 3.60 -10.05
N PRO A 157 8.04 4.51 -11.02
CA PRO A 157 6.73 5.08 -11.30
C PRO A 157 5.78 4.03 -11.92
N LEU A 158 4.49 4.16 -11.60
CA LEU A 158 3.40 3.40 -12.24
C LEU A 158 2.85 4.23 -13.41
N GLY A 159 2.64 3.63 -14.59
CA GLY A 159 2.09 4.33 -15.76
C GLY A 159 2.18 3.55 -17.07
N GLU A 160 1.59 4.09 -18.15
CA GLU A 160 1.53 3.45 -19.48
C GLU A 160 2.91 3.10 -20.04
N GLU A 161 3.92 3.93 -19.77
CA GLU A 161 5.33 3.70 -20.15
C GLU A 161 5.91 2.38 -19.60
N TYR A 162 5.26 1.77 -18.61
CA TYR A 162 5.69 0.52 -17.97
C TYR A 162 4.64 -0.59 -18.05
N SER A 163 3.53 -0.35 -18.77
CA SER A 163 2.42 -1.30 -18.91
C SER A 163 2.78 -2.53 -19.75
N GLU A 164 3.75 -2.39 -20.66
CA GLU A 164 4.24 -3.48 -21.50
C GLU A 164 5.38 -4.28 -20.86
N GLY A 165 5.81 -3.92 -19.63
CA GLY A 165 6.90 -4.60 -18.92
C GLY A 165 8.30 -4.38 -19.52
N ARG A 166 8.41 -3.64 -20.63
CA ARG A 166 9.69 -3.30 -21.27
C ARG A 166 10.12 -1.90 -20.85
N SER A 167 11.20 -1.81 -20.08
CA SER A 167 11.83 -0.52 -19.81
C SER A 167 13.13 -0.42 -20.60
N VAL A 168 13.27 0.61 -21.43
CA VAL A 168 14.59 1.00 -21.94
C VAL A 168 15.32 1.63 -20.77
N SER A 169 16.22 0.88 -20.14
CA SER A 169 16.80 1.25 -18.85
C SER A 169 17.78 2.42 -18.97
N ARG A 170 17.62 3.39 -18.06
CA ARG A 170 18.69 4.29 -17.61
C ARG A 170 18.60 4.36 -16.09
N SER A 171 19.32 3.49 -15.42
CA SER A 171 19.46 3.52 -13.97
C SER A 171 20.91 3.27 -13.59
N LEU A 172 21.34 3.95 -12.52
CA LEU A 172 22.73 4.13 -12.12
C LEU A 172 23.14 3.21 -10.96
N LYS A 173 22.28 2.27 -10.53
CA LYS A 173 22.56 1.37 -9.40
C LYS A 173 22.30 -0.08 -9.78
N THR A 174 23.39 -0.81 -10.02
CA THR A 174 23.36 -2.27 -10.18
C THR A 174 23.64 -2.92 -8.83
N ALA A 175 22.82 -3.91 -8.46
CA ALA A 175 23.12 -4.80 -7.35
C ALA A 175 23.71 -6.10 -7.90
N ARG A 176 24.88 -6.50 -7.41
CA ARG A 176 25.42 -7.85 -7.65
C ARG A 176 24.83 -8.77 -6.60
N ILE A 177 24.14 -9.81 -7.06
CA ILE A 177 23.76 -10.93 -6.20
C ILE A 177 24.84 -11.99 -6.42
N HIS A 178 25.69 -12.22 -5.42
CA HIS A 178 26.65 -13.30 -5.48
C HIS A 178 25.95 -14.65 -5.26
N PRO A 179 26.45 -15.73 -5.86
CA PRO A 179 25.92 -17.06 -5.62
C PRO A 179 25.97 -17.40 -4.13
N SER A 180 24.95 -18.12 -3.66
CA SER A 180 24.95 -18.62 -2.29
C SER A 180 26.09 -19.64 -2.12
N LEU A 181 26.69 -19.71 -0.93
CA LEU A 181 27.71 -20.72 -0.61
C LEU A 181 27.20 -22.16 -0.90
N THR A 182 25.88 -22.37 -0.75
CA THR A 182 25.20 -23.63 -1.05
C THR A 182 25.16 -23.96 -2.54
N SER A 183 24.96 -22.98 -3.43
CA SER A 183 25.00 -23.25 -4.88
C SER A 183 26.42 -23.52 -5.36
N MET A 184 27.42 -22.81 -4.84
CA MET A 184 28.83 -23.03 -5.17
C MET A 184 29.34 -24.41 -4.73
N THR A 185 28.85 -24.92 -3.60
CA THR A 185 29.26 -26.24 -3.09
C THR A 185 28.56 -27.38 -3.83
N GLN A 186 27.32 -27.20 -4.32
CA GLN A 186 26.63 -28.20 -5.13
C GLN A 186 27.18 -28.30 -6.55
N SER A 187 27.55 -27.20 -7.20
CA SER A 187 28.20 -27.21 -8.52
C SER A 187 29.59 -27.84 -8.49
N SER A 188 30.30 -27.73 -7.36
CA SER A 188 31.61 -28.38 -7.14
C SER A 188 31.53 -29.91 -6.98
N LEU A 189 30.35 -30.46 -6.70
CA LEU A 189 30.13 -31.91 -6.53
C LEU A 189 29.75 -32.62 -7.84
N HIS A 190 29.61 -31.88 -8.94
CA HIS A 190 29.26 -32.41 -10.27
C HIS A 190 30.37 -32.23 -11.32
N ASN A 191 31.59 -31.89 -10.88
CA ASN A 191 32.82 -31.92 -11.68
C ASN A 191 33.72 -33.09 -11.28
#